data_AF-A0A239QTV0-F1
#
_entry.id   AF-A0A239QTV0-F1
#
_cell.length_a   1.000
_cell.length_b   1.000
_cell.length_c   1.000
_cell.angle_alpha   90.00
_cell.angle_beta   90.00
_cell.angle_gamma   90.00
#
_symmetry.space_group_name_H-M   'P 1'
#
loop_
_entity.id
_entity.type
_entity.pdbx_description
1 polymer ?
#
loop_
_entity_poly.entity_id
_entity_poly.type
_entity_poly.pdbx_seq_one_letter_code
_entity_poly.pdbx_strand_id
1 'polypeptide(L)' 'MTAVVFVFVNTWNEYAAAFILVQDPDLQPLTVSMPRFLGLYIKDWQYLFTTAIVAIVPVIILFAIIEKRLIGGLTAGSVK' A
#
# COMPACT_ATOMS: atom_id res chain seq x y z
N MET A 1 -16.70 -6.01 -0.39
CA MET A 1 -15.40 -6.53 0.08
C MET A 1 -14.30 -6.32 -0.95
N THR A 2 -14.46 -6.84 -2.17
CA THR A 2 -13.53 -6.61 -3.29
C THR A 2 -13.31 -5.13 -3.60
N ALA A 3 -14.38 -4.32 -3.64
CA ALA A 3 -14.28 -2.87 -3.84
C ALA A 3 -13.43 -2.15 -2.77
N VAL A 4 -13.50 -2.60 -1.51
CA VAL A 4 -12.71 -1.99 -0.41
C VAL A 4 -11.23 -2.27 -0.59
N VAL A 5 -10.87 -3.52 -0.89
CA VAL A 5 -9.48 -3.90 -1.17
C VAL A 5 -8.95 -3.13 -2.38
N PHE A 6 -9.74 -3.07 -3.45
CA PHE A 6 -9.35 -2.40 -4.68
C PHE A 6 -9.12 -0.90 -4.48
N VAL A 7 -10.05 -0.22 -3.80
CA VAL A 7 -9.91 1.21 -3.49
C VAL A 7 -8.72 1.43 -2.55
N PHE A 8 -8.58 0.63 -1.49
CA PHE A 8 -7.45 0.76 -0.57
C PHE A 8 -6.11 0.61 -1.27
N VAL A 9 -5.92 -0.45 -2.06
CA VAL A 9 -4.65 -0.69 -2.76
C VAL A 9 -4.34 0.42 -3.75
N ASN A 10 -5.34 0.91 -4.49
CA ASN A 10 -5.15 2.05 -5.40
C ASN A 10 -4.78 3.32 -4.65
N THR A 11 -5.52 3.69 -3.61
CA THR A 11 -5.24 4.90 -2.83
C THR A 11 -3.91 4.81 -2.09
N TRP A 12 -3.55 3.64 -1.57
CA TRP A 12 -2.28 3.41 -0.88
C TRP A 12 -1.08 3.53 -1.84
N ASN A 13 -1.21 3.03 -3.07
CA ASN A 13 -0.16 3.10 -4.09
C ASN A 13 -0.17 4.40 -4.88
N GLU A 14 -1.11 5.30 -4.64
CA GLU A 14 -1.22 6.56 -5.38
C GLU A 14 -0.01 7.46 -5.08
N TYR A 15 0.75 7.76 -6.12
CA TYR A 15 1.98 8.55 -6.04
C TYR A 15 1.78 9.97 -6.58
N ALA A 16 1.17 10.10 -7.76
CA ALA A 16 1.19 11.36 -8.51
C ALA A 16 0.36 12.42 -7.79
N ALA A 17 -0.85 12.07 -7.38
CA ALA A 17 -1.70 13.00 -6.63
C ALA A 17 -1.08 13.38 -5.28
N ALA A 18 -0.52 12.40 -4.56
CA ALA A 18 0.11 12.64 -3.27
C ALA A 18 1.34 13.56 -3.37
N PHE A 19 2.18 13.37 -4.39
CA PHE A 19 3.35 14.20 -4.63
C PHE A 19 2.99 15.66 -4.97
N ILE A 20 1.93 15.87 -5.74
CA ILE A 20 1.51 17.21 -6.16
C ILE A 20 0.81 17.96 -5.02
N LEU A 21 -0.08 17.27 -4.29
CA LEU A 21 -0.96 17.89 -3.30
C LEU A 21 -0.31 18.06 -1.94
N VAL A 22 0.58 17.16 -1.53
CA VAL A 22 1.20 17.17 -0.21
C VAL A 22 2.61 17.73 -0.31
N GLN A 23 2.72 19.04 -0.06
CA GLN A 23 4.00 19.75 -0.13
C GLN A 23 4.81 19.69 1.16
N ASP A 24 4.14 19.52 2.31
CA ASP A 24 4.82 19.36 3.60
C ASP A 24 5.55 18.01 3.65
N PRO A 25 6.90 17.98 3.73
CA PRO A 25 7.67 16.75 3.73
C PRO A 25 7.32 15.80 4.86
N ASP A 26 6.86 16.30 6.01
CA ASP A 26 6.53 15.50 7.19
C ASP A 26 5.16 14.82 7.08
N LEU A 27 4.32 15.29 6.14
CA LEU A 27 3.00 14.74 5.85
C LEU A 27 2.99 13.87 4.59
N GLN A 28 4.11 13.77 3.87
CA GLN A 28 4.17 12.99 2.64
C GLN A 28 4.03 11.49 2.93
N PRO A 29 3.17 10.78 2.18
CA PRO A 29 3.02 9.35 2.35
C PRO A 29 4.29 8.61 1.91
N LEU A 30 4.47 7.41 2.47
CA LEU A 30 5.66 6.59 2.27
C LEU A 30 5.99 6.34 0.79
N THR A 31 4.95 6.19 -0.05
CA THR A 31 5.07 6.00 -1.50
C THR A 31 5.78 7.15 -2.20
N VAL A 32 5.60 8.39 -1.72
CA VAL A 32 6.22 9.59 -2.29
C VAL A 32 7.70 9.70 -1.89
N SER A 33 8.09 9.10 -0.77
CA SER A 33 9.47 9.13 -0.29
C SER A 33 10.41 8.19 -1.06
N MET A 34 9.90 7.11 -1.68
CA MET A 34 10.71 6.07 -2.32
C MET A 34 11.67 6.59 -3.40
N PRO A 35 11.27 7.48 -4.33
CA PRO A 35 12.17 8.01 -5.34
C PRO A 35 13.33 8.83 -4.77
N ARG A 36 13.24 9.35 -3.53
CA ARG A 36 14.33 10.10 -2.89
C ARG A 36 15.56 9.23 -2.65
N PHE A 37 15.39 7.91 -2.53
CA PHE A 37 16.49 6.96 -2.38
C PHE A 37 17.19 6.62 -3.71
N LEU A 38 16.61 7.05 -4.84
CA LEU A 38 17.18 6.89 -6.18
C LEU A 38 17.79 8.22 -6.65
N GLY A 39 18.82 8.68 -5.92
CA GLY A 39 19.54 9.89 -6.27
C GLY A 39 20.30 9.79 -7.60
N LEU A 40 20.64 10.95 -8.17
CA LEU A 40 21.34 11.03 -9.46
C LEU A 40 22.75 10.43 -9.44
N TYR A 41 23.44 10.47 -8.29
CA TYR A 41 24.83 10.04 -8.14
C TYR A 41 25.00 8.85 -7.19
N ILE A 42 24.13 8.74 -6.19
CA ILE A 42 24.16 7.70 -5.16
C ILE A 42 22.76 7.10 -5.07
N LYS A 43 22.69 5.76 -5.12
CA LYS A 43 21.46 4.99 -5.02
C LYS A 43 21.48 4.17 -3.73
N ASP A 44 20.59 4.50 -2.81
CA ASP A 44 20.48 3.82 -1.52
C ASP A 44 19.48 2.66 -1.58
N TRP A 45 19.91 1.57 -2.22
CA TRP A 45 19.09 0.36 -2.39
C TRP A 45 18.57 -0.20 -1.07
N GLN A 46 19.39 -0.15 -0.02
CA GLN A 46 19.01 -0.59 1.32
C GLN A 46 17.77 0.14 1.86
N TYR A 47 17.70 1.46 1.67
CA TYR A 47 16.54 2.24 2.12
C TYR A 47 15.33 2.02 1.22
N LEU A 48 15.54 1.88 -0.10
CA LEU A 48 14.46 1.58 -1.03
C LEU A 48 13.78 0.24 -0.71
N PHE A 49 14.56 -0.84 -0.55
CA PHE A 49 14.00 -2.16 -0.25
C PHE A 49 13.36 -2.23 1.14
N THR A 50 13.97 -1.58 2.15
CA THR A 50 13.38 -1.49 3.49
C THR A 50 12.02 -0.79 3.44
N THR A 51 11.96 0.35 2.74
CA THR A 51 10.71 1.11 2.58
C THR A 51 9.67 0.33 1.79
N ALA A 52 10.07 -0.43 0.76
CA ALA A 52 9.17 -1.30 -0.01
C ALA A 52 8.57 -2.41 0.85
N ILE A 53 9.36 -3.07 1.70
CA ILE A 53 8.86 -4.09 2.63
C ILE A 53 7.84 -3.49 3.60
N VAL A 54 8.16 -2.33 4.18
CA VAL A 54 7.25 -1.61 5.09
C VAL A 54 5.95 -1.20 4.38
N ALA A 55 6.02 -0.77 3.12
CA ALA A 55 4.85 -0.39 2.34
C ALA A 55 3.87 -1.55 2.08
N ILE A 56 4.34 -2.81 2.10
CA ILE A 56 3.52 -4.00 1.91
C ILE A 56 2.76 -4.40 3.18
N VAL A 57 3.31 -4.10 4.37
CA VAL A 57 2.73 -4.45 5.68
C VAL A 57 1.24 -4.08 5.82
N PRO A 58 0.79 -2.84 5.55
CA PRO A 58 -0.62 -2.49 5.71
C PRO A 58 -1.54 -3.24 4.74
N VAL A 59 -1.06 -3.59 3.54
CA VAL A 59 -1.81 -4.40 2.58
C VAL A 59 -2.00 -5.83 3.11
N ILE A 60 -0.95 -6.42 3.70
CA ILE A 60 -1.03 -7.74 4.34
C ILE A 60 -2.02 -7.71 5.51
N ILE A 61 -1.95 -6.68 6.37
CA ILE A 61 -2.87 -6.53 7.50
C ILE A 61 -4.32 -6.44 7.02
N LEU A 62 -4.58 -5.63 5.99
CA LEU A 62 -5.91 -5.52 5.40
C LEU A 62 -6.40 -6.87 4.86
N PHE A 63 -5.54 -7.59 4.15
CA PHE A 63 -5.87 -8.91 3.63
C PHE A 63 -6.19 -9.90 4.75
N ALA A 64 -5.38 -9.97 5.81
CA ALA A 64 -5.61 -10.85 6.95
C ALA A 64 -6.93 -10.57 7.67
N ILE A 65 -7.37 -9.31 7.72
CA ILE A 65 -8.68 -8.93 8.29
C ILE A 65 -9.84 -9.39 7.39
N ILE A 66 -9.68 -9.25 6.08
CA ILE A 66 -10.74 -9.52 5.10
C ILE A 66 -10.85 -11.01 4.77
N GLU A 67 -9.75 -11.79 4.82
CA GLU A 67 -9.74 -13.22 4.46
C GLU A 67 -10.79 -14.01 5.25
N LYS A 68 -10.96 -13.72 6.54
CA LYS A 68 -11.94 -14.41 7.40
C LYS A 68 -13.38 -14.18 6.92
N ARG A 69 -13.66 -12.99 6.38
CA ARG A 69 -14.97 -12.62 5.83
C ARG A 69 -15.18 -13.17 4.42
N LEU A 70 -14.11 -13.31 3.63
CA LEU A 70 -14.16 -13.96 2.32
C LEU A 70 -14.43 -15.46 2.45
N ILE A 71 -13.74 -16.15 3.37
CA ILE A 71 -13.94 -17.58 3.62
C ILE A 71 -15.36 -17.85 4.13
N GLY A 72 -15.85 -17.08 5.11
CA GLY A 72 -17.22 -17.22 5.62
C GLY A 72 -18.32 -16.92 4.59
N GLY A 73 -18.08 -15.98 3.67
CA GLY A 73 -18.99 -15.67 2.57
C GLY A 73 -19.04 -16.77 1.49
N LEU A 74 -17.90 -17.39 1.19
CA LEU A 74 -17.83 -18.53 0.25
C LEU A 74 -18.53 -19.77 0.81
N THR A 75 -18.37 -20.08 2.10
CA THR A 75 -19.07 -21.21 2.74
C THR A 75 -20.57 -20.97 2.86
N ALA A 76 -21.02 -19.73 3.07
CA ALA A 76 -22.44 -19.40 3.13
C ALA A 76 -23.15 -19.47 1.77
N GLY A 77 -22.44 -19.24 0.67
CA GLY A 77 -22.96 -19.38 -0.70
C GLY A 77 -22.97 -20.82 -1.23
N SER A 78 -22.22 -21.73 -0.60
CA SER A 78 -22.13 -23.15 -0.99
C SER A 78 -23.25 -24.03 -0.41
N VAL A 79 -24.07 -23.48 0.49
CA VAL A 79 -25.24 -24.19 1.05
C VAL A 79 -26.50 -23.62 0.40
N LYS A 80 -26.72 -23.97 -0.87
CA LYS A 80 -28.03 -24.02 -1.55
C LYS A 80 -27.91 -24.88 -2.79
#